data_AF-A0A7Y8V0B6-F1
#
_entry.id   AF-A0A7Y8V0B6-F1
#
_cell.length_a   1.000
_cell.length_b   1.000
_cell.length_c   1.000
_cell.angle_alpha   90.00
_cell.angle_beta   90.00
_cell.angle_gamma   90.00
#
_symmetry.space_group_name_H-M   'P 1'
#
loop_
_entity.id
_entity.type
_entity.pdbx_description
1 polymer ?
#
loop_
_entity_poly.entity_id
_entity_poly.type
_entity_poly.pdbx_seq_one_letter_code
_entity_poly.pdbx_strand_id
1 'polypeptide(L)'
;MNIEQIAVYGNSIGGVVILACLAIIWIVSKRMGRDERSEAIFLRVYSSMFYVLAALIALSIFFGFGHDISGLMYQKITSLMFALSVIFGTIYLFILKRKY
;
A
#
# COMPACT_ATOMS: atom_id res chain seq x y z
N MET A 1 7.37 -4.91 -22.01
CA MET A 1 8.00 -5.12 -20.68
C MET A 1 7.34 -6.35 -20.08
N ASN A 2 8.11 -7.39 -19.76
CA ASN A 2 7.54 -8.67 -19.33
C ASN A 2 7.03 -8.59 -17.87
N ILE A 3 5.96 -9.31 -17.51
CA ILE A 3 5.35 -9.28 -16.16
C ILE A 3 6.39 -9.57 -15.06
N GLU A 4 7.33 -10.46 -15.36
CA GLU A 4 8.41 -10.82 -14.47
C GLU A 4 9.35 -9.66 -14.14
N GLN A 5 9.67 -8.82 -15.14
CA GLN A 5 10.51 -7.64 -14.95
C GLN A 5 9.78 -6.60 -14.10
N ILE A 6 8.47 -6.40 -14.35
CA ILE A 6 7.63 -5.51 -13.54
C ILE A 6 7.62 -5.95 -12.08
N ALA A 7 7.48 -7.26 -11.83
CA ALA A 7 7.47 -7.80 -10.47
C ALA A 7 8.84 -7.69 -9.77
N VAL A 8 9.96 -7.90 -10.48
CA VAL A 8 11.31 -7.80 -9.90
C VAL A 8 11.64 -6.35 -9.56
N TYR A 9 11.51 -5.43 -10.52
CA TYR A 9 11.79 -4.00 -10.29
C TYR A 9 10.78 -3.39 -9.32
N GLY A 10 9.51 -3.75 -9.44
CA GLY A 10 8.44 -3.31 -8.57
C GLY A 10 8.62 -3.76 -7.12
N ASN A 11 9.20 -4.93 -6.86
CA ASN A 11 9.50 -5.39 -5.50
C ASN A 11 10.68 -4.63 -4.88
N SER A 12 11.79 -4.47 -5.60
CA SER A 12 12.97 -3.76 -5.10
C SER A 12 12.69 -2.28 -4.83
N ILE A 13 11.96 -1.62 -5.75
CA ILE A 13 11.54 -0.23 -5.58
C ILE A 13 10.41 -0.13 -4.54
N GLY A 14 9.45 -1.07 -4.58
CA GLY A 14 8.31 -1.11 -3.67
C GLY A 14 8.71 -1.20 -2.20
N GLY A 15 9.72 -2.01 -1.87
CA GLY A 15 10.24 -2.09 -0.50
C GLY A 15 10.78 -0.77 0.03
N VAL A 16 11.57 -0.05 -0.77
CA VAL A 16 12.09 1.28 -0.40
C VAL A 16 10.97 2.29 -0.25
N VAL A 17 9.98 2.25 -1.16
CA VAL A 17 8.81 3.15 -1.11
C VAL A 17 7.94 2.89 0.11
N ILE A 18 7.71 1.63 0.49
CA ILE A 18 6.99 1.28 1.73
C ILE A 18 7.69 1.89 2.95
N LEU A 19 9.02 1.74 3.05
CA LEU A 19 9.77 2.31 4.17
C LEU A 19 9.65 3.84 4.23
N ALA A 20 9.72 4.51 3.09
CA ALA A 20 9.52 5.96 3.01
C ALA A 20 8.11 6.37 3.44
N CYS A 21 7.08 5.65 2.97
CA CYS A 21 5.69 5.89 3.34
C CYS A 21 5.44 5.67 4.84
N LEU A 22 5.99 4.60 5.42
CA LEU A 22 5.90 4.34 6.86
C LEU A 22 6.58 5.44 7.68
N ALA A 23 7.75 5.93 7.24
CA ALA A 23 8.42 7.06 7.88
C ALA A 23 7.56 8.33 7.83
N ILE A 24 6.90 8.61 6.70
CA ILE A 24 5.98 9.74 6.55
C ILE A 24 4.78 9.61 7.49
N ILE A 25 4.11 8.45 7.49
CA ILE A 25 2.96 8.15 8.36
C ILE A 25 3.35 8.34 9.82
N TRP A 26 4.52 7.85 10.22
CA TRP A 26 5.05 7.99 11.57
C TRP A 26 5.32 9.45 11.95
N ILE A 27 5.96 10.23 11.07
CA ILE A 27 6.22 11.66 11.30
C ILE A 27 4.90 12.44 11.43
N VAL A 28 3.92 12.14 10.56
CA VAL A 28 2.61 12.79 10.61
C VAL A 28 1.86 12.44 11.89
N SER A 29 1.88 11.16 12.28
CA SER A 29 1.27 10.68 13.52
C SER A 29 1.86 11.39 14.74
N LYS A 30 3.20 11.50 14.81
CA LYS A 30 3.88 12.21 15.89
C LYS A 30 3.51 13.69 15.96
N ARG A 31 3.27 14.34 14.81
CA ARG A 31 2.88 15.76 14.74
C ARG A 31 1.42 16.02 15.07
N MET A 32 0.52 15.09 14.80
CA MET A 32 -0.92 15.24 15.08
C MET A 32 -1.26 15.04 16.55
N GLY A 33 -0.40 14.41 17.34
CA GLY A 33 -0.69 14.11 18.75
C GLY A 33 -1.74 13.01 18.91
N ARG A 34 -2.17 12.79 20.16
CA ARG A 34 -3.16 11.78 20.56
C ARG A 34 -4.54 12.42 20.74
N ASP A 35 -5.06 12.98 19.65
CA ASP A 35 -6.40 13.56 19.61
C ASP A 35 -7.37 12.59 18.91
N GLU A 36 -8.63 12.56 19.34
CA GLU A 36 -9.69 11.74 18.71
C GLU A 36 -9.81 11.99 17.19
N ARG A 37 -9.50 13.23 16.76
CA ARG A 37 -9.46 13.64 15.36
C ARG A 37 -8.33 12.96 14.58
N SER A 38 -7.16 12.83 15.18
CA SER A 38 -6.00 12.11 14.61
C SER A 38 -6.36 10.64 14.42
N GLU A 39 -6.96 10.02 15.44
CA GLU A 39 -7.40 8.63 15.40
C GLU A 39 -8.44 8.39 14.30
N ALA A 40 -9.43 9.26 14.16
CA ALA A 40 -10.42 9.18 13.10
C ALA A 40 -9.81 9.29 11.69
N ILE A 41 -8.78 10.14 11.51
CA ILE A 41 -8.05 10.25 10.24
C ILE A 41 -7.29 8.95 9.96
N PHE A 42 -6.55 8.43 10.93
CA PHE A 42 -5.78 7.20 10.75
C PHE A 42 -6.69 6.00 10.47
N LEU A 43 -7.82 5.87 11.15
CA LEU A 43 -8.77 4.78 10.94
C LEU A 43 -9.34 4.80 9.51
N ARG A 44 -9.62 6.00 8.97
CA ARG A 44 -10.03 6.15 7.55
C ARG A 44 -8.91 5.80 6.58
N VAL A 45 -7.65 6.13 6.89
CA VAL A 45 -6.49 5.77 6.08
C VAL A 45 -6.26 4.26 6.08
N TYR A 46 -6.28 3.61 7.24
CA TYR A 46 -6.13 2.15 7.31
C TYR A 46 -7.26 1.42 6.61
N SER A 47 -8.51 1.92 6.76
CA SER A 47 -9.66 1.36 6.06
C SER A 47 -9.50 1.47 4.54
N SER A 48 -9.03 2.61 4.03
CA SER A 48 -8.81 2.78 2.59
C SER A 48 -7.68 1.89 2.06
N MET A 49 -6.58 1.75 2.80
CA MET A 49 -5.49 0.82 2.47
C MET A 49 -5.99 -0.62 2.38
N PHE A 50 -6.83 -1.04 3.31
CA PHE A 50 -7.43 -2.38 3.31
C PHE A 50 -8.32 -2.59 2.08
N TYR A 51 -9.19 -1.63 1.73
CA TYR A 51 -10.04 -1.73 0.55
C TYR A 51 -9.24 -1.78 -0.76
N VAL A 52 -8.18 -0.96 -0.89
CA VAL A 52 -7.30 -1.00 -2.06
C VAL A 52 -6.61 -2.36 -2.17
N LEU A 53 -6.08 -2.89 -1.07
CA LEU A 53 -5.43 -4.20 -1.07
C LEU A 53 -6.42 -5.31 -1.43
N ALA A 54 -7.63 -5.30 -0.85
CA ALA A 54 -8.67 -6.27 -1.16
C ALA A 54 -9.08 -6.23 -2.64
N ALA A 55 -9.20 -5.04 -3.22
CA ALA A 55 -9.50 -4.87 -4.65
C ALA A 55 -8.38 -5.43 -5.53
N LEU A 56 -7.11 -5.20 -5.19
CA LEU A 56 -5.96 -5.73 -5.92
C LEU A 56 -5.88 -7.26 -5.85
N ILE A 57 -6.18 -7.85 -4.70
CA ILE A 57 -6.27 -9.30 -4.53
C ILE A 57 -7.43 -9.87 -5.36
N ALA A 58 -8.61 -9.23 -5.33
CA ALA A 58 -9.74 -9.67 -6.14
C ALA A 58 -9.41 -9.64 -7.63
N LEU A 59 -8.76 -8.56 -8.10
CA LEU A 59 -8.29 -8.46 -9.49
C LEU A 59 -7.30 -9.58 -9.85
N SER A 60 -6.37 -9.91 -8.96
CA SER A 60 -5.39 -10.98 -9.24
C SER A 60 -6.06 -12.35 -9.40
N ILE A 61 -7.11 -12.61 -8.62
CA ILE A 61 -7.93 -13.82 -8.72
C ILE A 61 -8.70 -13.82 -10.06
N PHE A 62 -9.37 -12.72 -10.41
CA PHE A 62 -10.13 -12.60 -11.66
C PHE A 62 -9.25 -12.79 -12.91
N PHE A 63 -8.02 -12.27 -12.89
CA PHE A 63 -7.07 -12.43 -13.99
C PHE A 63 -6.27 -13.73 -13.96
N GLY A 64 -6.53 -14.63 -13.00
CA GLY A 64 -5.91 -15.96 -12.98
C GLY A 64 -4.42 -15.97 -12.69
N PHE A 65 -3.87 -14.97 -11.99
CA PHE A 65 -2.45 -14.86 -11.64
C PHE A 65 -1.94 -15.97 -10.68
N GLY A 66 -2.68 -17.06 -10.47
CA GLY A 66 -2.32 -18.14 -9.55
C GLY A 66 -1.94 -19.47 -10.17
N HIS A 67 -2.27 -19.72 -11.45
CA HIS A 67 -2.15 -21.08 -12.01
C HIS A 67 -0.73 -21.46 -12.45
N ASP A 68 0.03 -20.53 -13.02
CA ASP A 68 1.35 -20.82 -13.61
C ASP A 68 2.50 -20.00 -12.98
N ILE A 69 2.27 -19.45 -11.78
CA ILE A 69 3.19 -18.49 -11.17
C ILE A 69 4.02 -19.15 -10.06
N SER A 70 5.34 -19.04 -10.13
CA SER A 70 6.24 -19.51 -9.06
C SER A 70 5.97 -18.80 -7.73
N GLY A 71 6.21 -19.47 -6.60
CA GLY A 71 6.03 -18.87 -5.27
C GLY A 71 6.81 -17.56 -5.07
N LEU A 72 8.01 -17.46 -5.66
CA LEU A 72 8.82 -16.23 -5.65
C LEU A 72 8.13 -15.08 -6.39
N MET A 73 7.48 -15.38 -7.52
CA MET A 73 6.76 -14.37 -8.32
C MET A 73 5.47 -13.94 -7.62
N TYR A 74 4.75 -14.87 -6.99
CA TYR A 74 3.60 -14.55 -6.14
C TYR A 74 3.98 -13.60 -4.98
N GLN A 75 5.12 -13.86 -4.33
CA GLN A 75 5.64 -12.99 -3.28
C GLN A 75 5.94 -11.57 -3.80
N LYS A 76 6.58 -11.46 -4.98
CA LYS A 76 6.87 -10.16 -5.61
C LYS A 76 5.60 -9.38 -5.96
N ILE A 77 4.58 -10.06 -6.50
CA ILE A 77 3.29 -9.45 -6.84
C ILE A 77 2.57 -9.00 -5.57
N THR A 78 2.55 -9.82 -4.52
CA THR A 78 1.92 -9.47 -3.24
C THR A 78 2.61 -8.26 -2.59
N SER A 79 3.95 -8.23 -2.63
CA SER A 79 4.74 -7.09 -2.17
C SER A 79 4.41 -5.81 -2.95
N LEU A 80 4.24 -5.91 -4.26
CA LEU A 80 3.82 -4.79 -5.10
C LEU A 80 2.41 -4.31 -4.75
N MET A 81 1.45 -5.21 -4.52
CA MET A 81 0.09 -4.86 -4.12
C MET A 81 0.08 -4.14 -2.76
N PHE A 82 0.88 -4.61 -1.82
CA PHE A 82 1.06 -3.97 -0.53
C PHE A 82 1.73 -2.59 -0.66
N ALA A 83 2.77 -2.46 -1.51
CA ALA A 83 3.40 -1.18 -1.78
C ALA A 83 2.40 -0.16 -2.34
N LEU A 84 1.58 -0.58 -3.30
CA LEU A 84 0.52 0.27 -3.86
C LEU A 84 -0.49 0.69 -2.81
N SER A 85 -0.97 -0.23 -1.96
CA SER A 85 -1.94 0.11 -0.91
C SER A 85 -1.36 1.14 0.07
N VAL A 86 -0.10 0.97 0.47
CA VAL A 86 0.63 1.91 1.35
C VAL A 86 0.83 3.28 0.70
N ILE A 87 1.15 3.34 -0.60
CA ILE A 87 1.25 4.60 -1.36
C ILE A 87 -0.11 5.32 -1.37
N PHE A 88 -1.19 4.62 -1.72
CA PHE A 88 -2.54 5.20 -1.73
C PHE A 88 -2.97 5.67 -0.34
N GLY A 89 -2.68 4.89 0.70
CA GLY A 89 -2.93 5.30 2.09
C GLY A 89 -2.18 6.57 2.48
N THR A 90 -0.90 6.66 2.10
CA THR A 90 -0.07 7.84 2.39
C THR A 90 -0.59 9.08 1.67
N ILE A 91 -0.98 8.96 0.39
CA ILE A 91 -1.59 10.06 -0.37
C ILE A 91 -2.90 10.49 0.32
N TYR A 92 -3.74 9.53 0.70
CA TYR A 92 -5.00 9.81 1.36
C TYR A 92 -4.84 10.47 2.73
N LEU A 93 -3.80 10.10 3.49
CA LEU A 93 -3.43 10.76 4.74
C LEU A 93 -3.14 12.26 4.52
N PHE A 94 -2.40 12.62 3.47
CA PHE A 94 -2.15 14.03 3.15
C PHE A 94 -3.43 14.78 2.75
N ILE A 95 -4.32 14.14 1.98
CA ILE A 95 -5.61 14.72 1.62
C ILE A 95 -6.45 14.99 2.87
N LEU A 96 -6.57 13.99 3.75
CA LEU A 96 -7.34 14.13 4.99
C LEU A 96 -6.73 15.16 5.93
N LYS A 97 -5.42 15.18 6.11
CA LYS A 97 -4.71 16.19 6.91
C LYS A 97 -4.93 17.62 6.38
N ARG A 98 -5.09 17.79 5.07
CA ARG A 98 -5.34 19.12 4.49
C ARG A 98 -6.80 19.57 4.66
N LYS A 99 -7.72 18.61 4.72
CA LYS A 99 -9.15 18.84 4.86
C LYS A 99 -9.57 19.04 6.33
N TYR A 100 -8.87 18.39 7.26
CA TYR A 100 -9.12 18.44 8.68
C TYR A 100 -7.95 19.12 9.40
#